data_AF-A0A1Y2V747-F1
#
_entry.id   AF-A0A1Y2V747-F1
#
_cell.length_a   1.000
_cell.length_b   1.000
_cell.length_c   1.000
_cell.angle_alpha   90.00
_cell.angle_beta   90.00
_cell.angle_gamma   90.00
#
_symmetry.space_group_name_H-M   'P 1'
#
loop_
_entity.id
_entity.type
_entity.pdbx_description
1 polymer ?
#
loop_
_entity_poly.entity_id
_entity_poly.type
_entity_poly.pdbx_seq_one_letter_code
_entity_poly.pdbx_strand_id
1 'polypeptide(L)'
;MSGLLFGRSPRASRFACRILTFERYINTEHVSRSKPVARPNHTHNNRSGEYNEHVSVGEIQPGQHVHSVCREHYIFFPNSLRPLKEVKLKPNPCSLTIVASQRHCIDMNSMKYLDKFEHPFSKSVLKMYVEKKKEPLWYTVSSHPVALPFPCKEGARRIRHAFRDALTAYGYDREGRRVATDNSSTIADLYGTVRISTANPKAACNIKFADLLSQAKQIVSGVELALARDKNGRYINATSRPQSGSRSGSTSKMSYQKKTGSQYGVKRKSL
;
A
#
# COMPACT_ATOMS: atom_id res chain seq x y z
N MET A 1 -10.40 -63.59 -23.25
CA MET A 1 -9.05 -63.64 -23.83
C MET A 1 -8.86 -62.41 -24.70
N SER A 2 -7.73 -61.70 -24.49
CA SER A 2 -7.04 -60.79 -25.44
C SER A 2 -7.80 -59.54 -25.91
N GLY A 3 -7.31 -58.31 -25.83
CA GLY A 3 -6.01 -57.78 -25.42
C GLY A 3 -6.05 -56.24 -25.48
N LEU A 4 -5.26 -55.63 -24.59
CA LEU A 4 -5.07 -54.19 -24.43
C LEU A 4 -4.36 -53.55 -25.64
N LEU A 5 -4.74 -52.33 -26.01
CA LEU A 5 -3.83 -51.37 -26.65
C LEU A 5 -4.01 -49.97 -26.08
N PHE A 6 -2.95 -49.53 -25.38
CA PHE A 6 -2.73 -48.19 -24.86
C PHE A 6 -2.34 -47.23 -25.99
N GLY A 7 -3.11 -46.15 -26.17
CA GLY A 7 -2.71 -44.99 -26.96
C GLY A 7 -2.01 -43.95 -26.09
N ARG A 8 -0.67 -43.89 -26.15
CA ARG A 8 0.13 -42.76 -25.65
C ARG A 8 0.23 -41.69 -26.74
N SER A 9 0.00 -40.42 -26.39
CA SER A 9 0.62 -39.28 -27.06
C SER A 9 0.95 -38.18 -26.03
N PRO A 10 2.21 -37.75 -25.92
CA PRO A 10 2.63 -36.66 -25.05
C PRO A 10 2.84 -35.38 -25.86
N ARG A 11 2.26 -34.25 -25.43
CA ARG A 11 2.78 -32.92 -25.79
C ARG A 11 2.82 -32.03 -24.56
N ALA A 12 3.97 -32.08 -23.90
CA ALA A 12 4.43 -31.05 -22.99
C ALA A 12 4.72 -29.77 -23.79
N SER A 13 4.02 -28.68 -23.46
CA SER A 13 4.46 -27.33 -23.81
C SER A 13 4.95 -26.67 -22.52
N ARG A 14 6.27 -26.76 -22.28
CA ARG A 14 6.96 -26.03 -21.22
C ARG A 14 7.33 -24.67 -21.79
N PHE A 15 6.59 -23.63 -21.42
CA PHE A 15 7.06 -22.27 -21.59
C PHE A 15 8.28 -22.05 -20.69
N ALA A 16 9.42 -21.89 -21.34
CA ALA A 16 10.70 -21.57 -20.73
C ALA A 16 10.66 -20.15 -20.15
N CYS A 17 10.51 -20.05 -18.82
CA CYS A 17 10.89 -18.85 -18.09
C CYS A 17 12.41 -18.70 -18.18
N ARG A 18 12.86 -17.71 -18.96
CA ARG A 18 14.23 -17.18 -18.90
C ARG A 18 14.49 -16.63 -17.51
N ILE A 19 15.05 -17.47 -16.65
CA ILE A 19 15.73 -17.05 -15.43
C ILE A 19 17.06 -16.45 -15.89
N LEU A 20 17.23 -15.15 -15.71
CA LEU A 20 18.55 -14.50 -15.78
C LEU A 20 19.36 -14.99 -14.58
N THR A 21 20.09 -16.09 -14.76
CA THR A 21 21.11 -16.55 -13.83
C THR A 21 22.29 -15.59 -13.91
N PHE A 22 22.47 -14.80 -12.86
CA PHE A 22 23.75 -14.15 -12.58
C PHE A 22 24.78 -15.25 -12.30
N GLU A 23 25.57 -15.60 -13.30
CA GLU A 23 26.76 -16.43 -13.15
C GLU A 23 27.75 -15.71 -12.22
N ARG A 24 27.80 -16.15 -10.96
CA ARG A 24 28.97 -15.90 -10.11
C ARG A 24 30.05 -16.88 -10.52
N TYR A 25 31.11 -16.34 -11.12
CA TYR A 25 32.39 -16.99 -11.30
C TYR A 25 32.85 -17.58 -9.96
N ILE A 26 32.88 -18.92 -9.86
CA ILE A 26 33.53 -19.65 -8.79
C ILE A 26 34.90 -20.05 -9.33
N ASN A 27 35.94 -19.31 -8.92
CA ASN A 27 37.31 -19.78 -9.08
C ASN A 27 37.54 -20.93 -8.10
N THR A 28 37.80 -22.10 -8.66
CA THR A 28 38.32 -23.28 -8.01
C THR A 28 39.82 -23.11 -7.79
N GLU A 29 40.24 -22.89 -6.55
CA GLU A 29 41.59 -23.22 -6.11
C GLU A 29 41.52 -24.14 -4.89
N HIS A 30 42.08 -25.33 -5.09
CA HIS A 30 42.35 -26.34 -4.08
C HIS A 30 43.36 -25.80 -3.07
N VAL A 31 42.97 -25.63 -1.81
CA VAL A 31 43.92 -25.51 -0.69
C VAL A 31 43.44 -26.35 0.50
N SER A 32 44.12 -27.49 0.62
CA SER A 32 44.61 -28.18 1.82
C SER A 32 43.90 -27.99 3.17
N ARG A 33 43.45 -29.12 3.73
CA ARG A 33 43.05 -29.35 5.13
C ARG A 33 44.02 -28.70 6.12
N SER A 34 43.55 -27.70 6.86
CA SER A 34 44.12 -27.28 8.14
C SER A 34 43.06 -27.35 9.26
N LYS A 35 43.52 -27.77 10.44
CA LYS A 35 42.77 -28.14 11.65
C LYS A 35 41.82 -27.03 12.16
N PRO A 36 40.76 -27.36 12.93
CA PRO A 36 39.85 -26.36 13.50
C PRO A 36 40.54 -25.60 14.62
N VAL A 37 40.90 -24.34 14.37
CA VAL A 37 41.30 -23.38 15.41
C VAL A 37 40.03 -22.76 15.97
N ALA A 38 39.89 -22.80 17.29
CA ALA A 38 38.79 -22.18 18.03
C ALA A 38 38.70 -20.68 17.68
N ARG A 39 37.56 -20.24 17.15
CA ARG A 39 37.29 -18.83 16.88
C ARG A 39 37.08 -18.09 18.21
N PRO A 40 37.75 -16.96 18.45
CA PRO A 40 37.43 -16.09 19.56
C PRO A 40 36.04 -15.48 19.37
N ASN A 41 35.31 -15.36 20.47
CA ASN A 41 33.98 -14.76 20.55
C ASN A 41 34.03 -13.31 20.07
N HIS A 42 33.64 -13.06 18.83
CA HIS A 42 33.31 -11.71 18.38
C HIS A 42 31.96 -11.31 18.97
N THR A 43 32.03 -10.51 20.02
CA THR A 43 30.94 -9.65 20.48
C THR A 43 30.50 -8.81 19.28
N HIS A 44 29.38 -9.20 18.66
CA HIS A 44 28.69 -8.36 17.70
C HIS A 44 28.14 -7.15 18.47
N ASN A 45 28.93 -6.07 18.50
CA ASN A 45 28.41 -4.74 18.74
C ASN A 45 27.42 -4.46 17.61
N ASN A 46 26.14 -4.67 17.91
CA ASN A 46 25.01 -4.23 17.11
C ASN A 46 25.05 -2.70 17.06
N ARG A 47 25.87 -2.17 16.15
CA ARG A 47 25.78 -0.79 15.70
C ARG A 47 24.50 -0.73 14.87
N SER A 48 23.40 -0.43 15.55
CA SER A 48 22.11 -0.12 14.97
C SER A 48 22.33 0.97 13.92
N GLY A 49 22.35 0.57 12.65
CA GLY A 49 22.21 1.47 11.53
C GLY A 49 20.87 2.20 11.68
N GLU A 50 20.98 3.43 12.15
CA GLU A 50 19.94 4.42 12.33
C GLU A 50 19.41 4.82 10.95
N TYR A 51 18.59 3.97 10.36
CA TYR A 51 17.87 4.27 9.12
C TYR A 51 16.40 3.90 9.31
N ASN A 52 15.67 4.79 9.97
CA ASN A 52 14.24 4.93 9.81
C ASN A 52 13.86 6.34 10.26
N GLU A 53 14.16 7.33 9.39
CA GLU A 53 13.39 8.56 9.39
C GLU A 53 11.92 8.17 9.17
N HIS A 54 11.19 8.10 10.27
CA HIS A 54 9.77 8.34 10.28
C HIS A 54 9.59 9.77 9.78
N VAL A 55 9.42 9.93 8.46
CA VAL A 55 9.11 11.25 7.92
C VAL A 55 7.77 11.64 8.50
N SER A 56 7.79 12.62 9.40
CA SER A 56 6.59 13.24 9.92
C SER A 56 5.82 13.80 8.73
N VAL A 57 4.59 13.32 8.55
CA VAL A 57 3.70 13.65 7.43
C VAL A 57 3.38 15.16 7.37
N GLY A 58 3.76 15.92 8.40
CA GLY A 58 3.47 17.35 8.53
C GLY A 58 4.21 18.29 7.57
N GLU A 59 5.33 17.89 6.94
CA GLU A 59 6.19 18.87 6.24
C GLU A 59 6.65 18.50 4.83
N ILE A 60 6.28 17.34 4.28
CA ILE A 60 6.62 17.06 2.87
C ILE A 60 5.75 17.95 1.97
N GLN A 61 6.38 18.86 1.22
CA GLN A 61 5.72 19.77 0.29
C GLN A 61 6.17 19.45 -1.13
N PRO A 62 5.41 18.67 -1.91
CA PRO A 62 5.90 18.26 -3.22
C PRO A 62 6.21 19.42 -4.15
N GLY A 63 7.31 19.31 -4.89
CA GLY A 63 7.69 20.32 -5.89
C GLY A 63 6.63 20.49 -6.99
N GLN A 64 6.58 21.65 -7.65
CA GLN A 64 5.62 21.94 -8.73
C GLN A 64 5.69 20.92 -9.87
N HIS A 65 6.88 20.42 -10.19
CA HIS A 65 7.07 19.38 -11.21
C HIS A 65 6.35 18.06 -10.84
N VAL A 66 6.38 17.67 -9.56
CA VAL A 66 5.65 16.48 -9.04
C VAL A 66 4.15 16.67 -9.24
N HIS A 67 3.63 17.86 -8.87
CA HIS A 67 2.22 18.19 -9.06
C HIS A 67 1.79 18.14 -10.53
N SER A 68 2.63 18.65 -11.44
CA SER A 68 2.37 18.62 -12.89
C SER A 68 2.23 17.19 -13.40
N VAL A 69 3.23 16.34 -13.13
CA VAL A 69 3.24 14.92 -13.56
C VAL A 69 2.06 14.15 -12.93
N CYS A 70 1.80 14.38 -11.66
CA CYS A 70 0.67 13.74 -10.97
C CYS A 70 -0.68 14.14 -11.59
N ARG A 71 -0.85 15.41 -11.96
CA ARG A 71 -2.07 15.89 -12.63
C ARG A 71 -2.22 15.30 -14.02
N GLU A 72 -1.16 15.32 -14.82
CA GLU A 72 -1.13 14.77 -16.18
C GLU A 72 -1.49 13.27 -16.19
N HIS A 73 -0.90 12.50 -15.28
CA HIS A 73 -1.14 11.07 -15.19
C HIS A 73 -2.26 10.69 -14.22
N TYR A 74 -3.06 11.62 -13.70
CA TYR A 74 -4.15 11.30 -12.74
C TYR A 74 -3.68 10.44 -11.55
N ILE A 75 -2.47 10.71 -11.05
CA ILE A 75 -1.89 10.08 -9.86
C ILE A 75 -2.09 11.02 -8.67
N PHE A 76 -2.44 10.46 -7.52
CA PHE A 76 -2.81 11.22 -6.33
C PHE A 76 -1.81 11.01 -5.19
N PHE A 77 -1.85 11.90 -4.21
CA PHE A 77 -1.01 11.80 -3.02
C PHE A 77 -1.64 10.87 -1.96
N PRO A 78 -0.84 10.35 -1.01
CA PRO A 78 -1.32 9.44 0.03
C PRO A 78 -2.49 9.99 0.87
N ASN A 79 -2.64 11.32 0.96
CA ASN A 79 -3.73 11.98 1.68
C ASN A 79 -5.14 11.64 1.15
N SER A 80 -5.24 11.06 -0.05
CA SER A 80 -6.49 10.61 -0.65
C SER A 80 -6.93 9.24 -0.13
N LEU A 81 -6.05 8.48 0.54
CA LEU A 81 -6.39 7.22 1.18
C LEU A 81 -7.35 7.44 2.35
N ARG A 82 -8.30 6.52 2.52
CA ARG A 82 -9.30 6.53 3.59
C ARG A 82 -9.41 5.14 4.22
N PRO A 83 -9.64 5.04 5.55
CA PRO A 83 -9.91 3.77 6.18
C PRO A 83 -11.09 3.06 5.52
N LEU A 84 -10.92 1.78 5.22
CA LEU A 84 -11.94 0.95 4.60
C LEU A 84 -12.89 0.45 5.70
N LYS A 85 -14.07 1.06 5.82
CA LYS A 85 -15.02 0.82 6.93
C LYS A 85 -15.73 -0.53 6.81
N GLU A 86 -15.77 -1.06 5.60
CA GLU A 86 -16.39 -2.31 5.20
C GLU A 86 -15.61 -3.51 5.78
N VAL A 87 -14.31 -3.36 6.01
CA VAL A 87 -13.45 -4.42 6.54
C VAL A 87 -13.42 -4.35 8.07
N LYS A 88 -14.31 -5.13 8.69
CA LYS A 88 -14.31 -5.35 10.15
C LYS A 88 -13.71 -6.72 10.47
N LEU A 89 -12.39 -6.77 10.64
CA LEU A 89 -11.68 -7.99 11.03
C LEU A 89 -12.03 -8.35 12.49
N LYS A 90 -12.78 -9.42 12.69
CA LYS A 90 -13.08 -9.98 14.02
C LYS A 90 -12.84 -11.50 13.99
N PRO A 91 -11.91 -12.04 14.82
CA PRO A 91 -10.88 -11.34 15.59
C PRO A 91 -9.76 -10.75 14.70
N ASN A 92 -9.05 -9.72 15.20
CA ASN A 92 -7.90 -9.08 14.52
C ASN A 92 -6.58 -9.22 15.32
N PRO A 93 -6.04 -10.44 15.51
CA PRO A 93 -4.79 -10.67 16.24
C PRO A 93 -3.58 -9.89 15.69
N CYS A 94 -3.51 -9.69 14.37
CA CYS A 94 -2.38 -8.99 13.74
C CYS A 94 -2.52 -7.46 13.75
N SER A 95 -3.59 -6.92 14.36
CA SER A 95 -3.87 -5.47 14.38
C SER A 95 -3.73 -4.85 12.98
N LEU A 96 -4.35 -5.48 12.00
CA LEU A 96 -4.32 -5.03 10.61
C LEU A 96 -5.23 -3.80 10.46
N THR A 97 -4.70 -2.77 9.80
CA THR A 97 -5.40 -1.56 9.41
C THR A 97 -5.34 -1.42 7.89
N ILE A 98 -6.51 -1.23 7.27
CA ILE A 98 -6.67 -1.16 5.82
C ILE A 98 -7.17 0.23 5.46
N VAL A 99 -6.45 0.88 4.55
CA VAL A 99 -6.88 2.13 3.92
C VAL A 99 -6.91 1.93 2.41
N ALA A 100 -7.87 2.52 1.73
CA ALA A 100 -8.03 2.41 0.29
C ALA A 100 -8.42 3.76 -0.34
N SER A 101 -8.24 3.86 -1.64
CA SER A 101 -8.70 4.96 -2.48
C SER A 101 -9.08 4.41 -3.84
N GLN A 102 -10.16 4.92 -4.41
CA GLN A 102 -10.53 4.67 -5.80
C GLN A 102 -9.46 5.19 -6.77
N ARG A 103 -8.68 6.19 -6.37
CA ARG A 103 -7.60 6.74 -7.18
C ARG A 103 -6.27 6.07 -6.90
N HIS A 104 -5.42 5.97 -7.92
CA HIS A 104 -4.03 5.57 -7.77
C HIS A 104 -3.26 6.59 -6.95
N CYS A 105 -2.70 6.16 -5.82
CA CYS A 105 -1.99 7.01 -4.88
C CYS A 105 -0.52 6.60 -4.75
N ILE A 106 0.37 7.58 -4.70
CA ILE A 106 1.78 7.39 -4.36
C ILE A 106 1.89 6.80 -2.95
N ASP A 107 2.85 5.90 -2.73
CA ASP A 107 3.11 5.34 -1.41
C ASP A 107 3.74 6.37 -0.47
N MET A 108 3.38 6.31 0.81
CA MET A 108 3.88 7.27 1.81
C MET A 108 5.41 7.27 1.89
N ASN A 109 6.04 6.10 1.79
CA ASN A 109 7.49 5.98 1.85
C ASN A 109 8.21 6.59 0.64
N SER A 110 7.50 6.77 -0.48
CA SER A 110 8.05 7.39 -1.68
C SER A 110 8.04 8.92 -1.60
N MET A 111 7.22 9.50 -0.72
CA MET A 111 7.04 10.95 -0.63
C MET A 111 8.32 11.70 -0.25
N LYS A 112 9.23 11.07 0.51
CA LYS A 112 10.53 11.65 0.85
C LYS A 112 11.42 11.96 -0.35
N TYR A 113 11.21 11.29 -1.48
CA TYR A 113 11.92 11.55 -2.74
C TYR A 113 11.24 12.60 -3.61
N LEU A 114 10.04 13.03 -3.22
CA LEU A 114 9.18 13.92 -3.98
C LEU A 114 8.97 15.25 -3.27
N ASP A 115 9.80 15.56 -2.28
CA ASP A 115 9.70 16.78 -1.48
C ASP A 115 10.07 18.05 -2.30
N LYS A 116 9.95 19.21 -1.67
CA LYS A 116 10.12 20.54 -2.30
C LYS A 116 11.51 20.70 -2.90
N PHE A 117 12.51 20.20 -2.20
CA PHE A 117 13.87 20.15 -2.69
C PHE A 117 13.97 19.04 -3.73
N GLU A 118 14.39 19.37 -4.95
CA GLU A 118 14.49 18.40 -6.05
C GLU A 118 15.47 17.29 -5.66
N HIS A 119 14.91 16.16 -5.19
CA HIS A 119 15.72 14.98 -4.89
C HIS A 119 16.27 14.44 -6.21
N PRO A 120 17.54 13.98 -6.28
CA PRO A 120 18.11 13.40 -7.50
C PRO A 120 17.34 12.18 -8.05
N PHE A 121 16.46 11.58 -7.25
CA PHE A 121 15.68 10.40 -7.64
C PHE A 121 14.21 10.73 -7.90
N SER A 122 13.77 11.98 -7.74
CA SER A 122 12.38 12.41 -7.93
C SER A 122 11.84 12.00 -9.31
N LYS A 123 12.61 12.27 -10.37
CA LYS A 123 12.28 11.91 -11.76
C LYS A 123 12.15 10.40 -11.93
N SER A 124 13.07 9.61 -11.40
CA SER A 124 13.05 8.14 -11.47
C SER A 124 11.86 7.55 -10.72
N VAL A 125 11.56 8.07 -9.53
CA VAL A 125 10.40 7.66 -8.71
C VAL A 125 9.09 8.00 -9.44
N LEU A 126 8.97 9.21 -10.00
CA LEU A 126 7.81 9.60 -10.79
C LEU A 126 7.62 8.70 -12.01
N LYS A 127 8.69 8.46 -12.78
CA LYS A 127 8.65 7.58 -13.95
C LYS A 127 8.15 6.17 -13.59
N MET A 128 8.63 5.61 -12.48
CA MET A 128 8.15 4.32 -11.97
C MET A 128 6.64 4.33 -11.71
N TYR A 129 6.09 5.38 -11.10
CA TYR A 129 4.63 5.47 -10.86
C TYR A 129 3.83 5.65 -12.15
N VAL A 130 4.37 6.38 -13.14
CA VAL A 130 3.75 6.51 -14.47
C VAL A 130 3.70 5.16 -15.18
N GLU A 131 4.78 4.38 -15.14
CA GLU A 131 4.82 3.03 -15.72
C GLU A 131 3.88 2.07 -14.99
N LYS A 132 3.84 2.14 -13.66
CA LYS A 132 2.97 1.34 -12.80
C LYS A 132 1.47 1.62 -13.01
N LYS A 133 1.10 2.76 -13.56
CA LYS A 133 -0.31 3.13 -13.84
C LYS A 133 -1.03 2.14 -14.75
N LYS A 134 -0.29 1.34 -15.51
CA LYS A 134 -0.84 0.25 -16.34
C LYS A 134 -1.53 -0.84 -15.51
N GLU A 135 -1.14 -1.00 -14.24
CA GLU A 135 -1.75 -1.93 -13.28
C GLU A 135 -3.02 -1.32 -12.67
N PRO A 136 -4.17 -2.01 -12.69
CA PRO A 136 -5.42 -1.44 -12.15
C PRO A 136 -5.40 -1.34 -10.63
N LEU A 137 -4.89 -2.35 -9.91
CA LEU A 137 -4.78 -2.32 -8.45
C LEU A 137 -3.34 -2.05 -8.01
N TRP A 138 -3.14 -0.94 -7.32
CA TRP A 138 -1.90 -0.72 -6.57
C TRP A 138 -2.11 -1.16 -5.14
N TYR A 139 -1.19 -1.96 -4.60
CA TYR A 139 -1.24 -2.24 -3.17
C TYR A 139 0.14 -2.23 -2.52
N THR A 140 0.15 -1.80 -1.26
CA THR A 140 1.35 -1.81 -0.41
C THR A 140 1.03 -2.49 0.92
N VAL A 141 2.02 -3.22 1.43
CA VAL A 141 1.94 -3.84 2.75
C VAL A 141 3.12 -3.34 3.57
N SER A 142 2.82 -2.66 4.68
CA SER A 142 3.80 -2.07 5.58
C SER A 142 3.61 -2.57 7.01
N SER A 143 4.70 -2.71 7.77
CA SER A 143 4.62 -2.93 9.21
C SER A 143 5.08 -1.67 9.92
N HIS A 144 4.41 -1.30 11.01
CA HIS A 144 4.90 -0.26 11.90
C HIS A 144 6.06 -0.81 12.74
N PRO A 145 7.14 -0.05 12.94
CA PRO A 145 8.35 -0.51 13.60
C PRO A 145 8.23 -0.47 15.13
N VAL A 146 7.17 -1.10 15.68
CA VAL A 146 7.10 -1.38 17.13
C VAL A 146 8.02 -2.56 17.49
N ALA A 147 8.50 -3.30 16.50
CA ALA A 147 9.36 -4.46 16.66
C ALA A 147 10.68 -4.31 15.90
N LEU A 148 11.59 -5.27 16.12
CA LEU A 148 12.84 -5.38 15.39
C LEU A 148 12.61 -5.39 13.86
N PRO A 149 13.60 -4.97 13.05
CA PRO A 149 13.47 -4.90 11.60
C PRO A 149 13.09 -6.24 10.95
N PHE A 150 13.58 -7.36 11.51
CA PHE A 150 13.32 -8.70 10.97
C PHE A 150 11.82 -9.09 11.07
N PRO A 151 11.17 -9.11 12.26
CA PRO A 151 9.74 -9.32 12.36
C PRO A 151 8.89 -8.39 11.49
N CYS A 152 9.28 -7.12 11.36
CA CYS A 152 8.55 -6.16 10.51
C CYS A 152 8.56 -6.57 9.04
N LYS A 153 9.73 -6.92 8.50
CA LYS A 153 9.88 -7.38 7.11
C LYS A 153 9.16 -8.71 6.88
N GLU A 154 9.33 -9.66 7.79
CA GLU A 154 8.77 -10.99 7.65
C GLU A 154 7.24 -11.01 7.80
N GLY A 155 6.71 -10.25 8.77
CA GLY A 155 5.26 -10.07 8.95
C GLY A 155 4.63 -9.43 7.71
N ALA A 156 5.22 -8.34 7.18
CA ALA A 156 4.75 -7.71 5.95
C ALA A 156 4.82 -8.66 4.73
N ARG A 157 5.87 -9.50 4.64
CA ARG A 157 6.01 -10.52 3.60
C ARG A 157 4.89 -11.55 3.67
N ARG A 158 4.59 -12.08 4.86
CA ARG A 158 3.53 -13.06 5.08
C ARG A 158 2.14 -12.49 4.79
N ILE A 159 1.85 -11.27 5.25
CA ILE A 159 0.58 -10.58 4.95
C ILE A 159 0.43 -10.38 3.44
N ARG A 160 1.49 -9.93 2.76
CA ARG A 160 1.48 -9.75 1.30
C ARG A 160 1.23 -11.06 0.56
N HIS A 161 1.81 -12.16 1.05
CA HIS A 161 1.58 -13.48 0.49
C HIS A 161 0.12 -13.90 0.63
N ALA A 162 -0.42 -13.83 1.85
CA ALA A 162 -1.82 -14.14 2.14
C ALA A 162 -2.80 -13.29 1.32
N PHE A 163 -2.52 -12.00 1.12
CA PHE A 163 -3.34 -11.12 0.29
C PHE A 163 -3.36 -11.53 -1.19
N ARG A 164 -2.23 -11.99 -1.73
CA ARG A 164 -2.15 -12.47 -3.12
C ARG A 164 -2.88 -13.79 -3.32
N ASP A 165 -2.76 -14.69 -2.35
CA ASP A 165 -3.50 -15.95 -2.36
C ASP A 165 -5.01 -15.70 -2.25
N ALA A 166 -5.41 -14.71 -1.44
CA ALA A 166 -6.80 -14.27 -1.36
C ALA A 166 -7.30 -13.67 -2.67
N LEU A 167 -6.54 -12.79 -3.34
CA LEU A 167 -6.90 -12.25 -4.67
C LEU A 167 -7.11 -13.39 -5.69
N THR A 168 -6.19 -14.35 -5.71
CA THR A 168 -6.25 -15.50 -6.60
C THR A 168 -7.49 -16.36 -6.31
N ALA A 169 -7.82 -16.58 -5.04
CA ALA A 169 -9.01 -17.32 -4.63
C ALA A 169 -10.32 -16.63 -5.04
N TYR A 170 -10.32 -15.30 -5.19
CA TYR A 170 -11.45 -14.52 -5.71
C TYR A 170 -11.45 -14.39 -7.25
N GLY A 171 -10.48 -15.00 -7.93
CA GLY A 171 -10.38 -14.98 -9.39
C GLY A 171 -9.71 -13.72 -9.94
N TYR A 172 -8.89 -13.03 -9.15
CA TYR A 172 -8.06 -11.92 -9.63
C TYR A 172 -6.62 -12.34 -9.82
N ASP A 173 -5.93 -11.66 -10.73
CA ASP A 173 -4.49 -11.73 -10.82
C ASP A 173 -3.82 -10.90 -9.73
N ARG A 174 -2.49 -10.81 -9.80
CA ARG A 174 -1.67 -10.04 -8.85
C ARG A 174 -1.88 -8.54 -8.98
N GLU A 175 -2.39 -8.06 -10.11
CA GLU A 175 -2.60 -6.66 -10.43
C GLU A 175 -4.05 -6.23 -10.21
N GLY A 176 -4.94 -7.13 -9.75
CA GLY A 176 -6.36 -6.87 -9.52
C GLY A 176 -7.25 -6.98 -10.77
N ARG A 177 -6.76 -7.51 -11.89
CA ARG A 177 -7.59 -7.84 -13.07
C ARG A 177 -8.32 -9.15 -12.83
N ARG A 178 -9.57 -9.24 -13.27
CA ARG A 178 -10.29 -10.52 -13.22
C ARG A 178 -9.68 -11.50 -14.22
N VAL A 179 -9.26 -12.67 -13.76
CA VAL A 179 -8.83 -13.79 -14.61
C VAL A 179 -10.10 -14.53 -15.02
N ALA A 180 -10.41 -14.51 -16.31
CA ALA A 180 -11.68 -14.97 -16.85
C ALA A 180 -11.93 -16.47 -16.54
N THR A 181 -12.80 -16.74 -15.58
CA THR A 181 -13.42 -18.08 -15.42
C THR A 181 -14.86 -18.08 -15.90
N ASP A 182 -15.59 -16.97 -15.78
CA ASP A 182 -16.97 -16.82 -16.25
C ASP A 182 -17.20 -15.40 -16.80
N ASN A 183 -17.55 -15.27 -18.09
CA ASN A 183 -17.83 -13.99 -18.75
C ASN A 183 -19.04 -13.22 -18.16
N SER A 184 -19.70 -13.80 -17.15
CA SER A 184 -20.92 -13.27 -16.51
C SER A 184 -20.63 -12.28 -15.37
N SER A 185 -19.38 -12.17 -14.88
CA SER A 185 -19.11 -11.25 -13.77
C SER A 185 -19.25 -9.79 -14.22
N THR A 186 -20.10 -9.04 -13.51
CA THR A 186 -20.29 -7.59 -13.70
C THR A 186 -19.00 -6.81 -13.42
N ILE A 187 -18.11 -7.37 -12.60
CA ILE A 187 -16.82 -6.81 -12.22
C ILE A 187 -15.76 -7.18 -13.27
N ALA A 188 -15.06 -6.19 -13.81
CA ALA A 188 -13.95 -6.36 -14.75
C ALA A 188 -12.60 -6.35 -14.03
N ASP A 189 -12.40 -5.40 -13.11
CA ASP A 189 -11.17 -5.25 -12.34
C ASP A 189 -11.39 -4.54 -11.00
N LEU A 190 -10.36 -4.58 -10.16
CA LEU A 190 -10.21 -3.78 -8.95
C LEU A 190 -9.29 -2.62 -9.28
N TYR A 191 -9.79 -1.39 -9.14
CA TYR A 191 -9.01 -0.21 -9.54
C TYR A 191 -8.82 0.77 -8.39
N GLY A 192 -7.56 1.18 -8.19
CA GLY A 192 -7.19 2.20 -7.23
C GLY A 192 -6.00 1.77 -6.39
N THR A 193 -5.94 2.24 -5.14
CA THR A 193 -4.84 1.92 -4.22
C THR A 193 -5.33 1.38 -2.90
N VAL A 194 -4.70 0.30 -2.42
CA VAL A 194 -4.93 -0.33 -1.12
C VAL A 194 -3.63 -0.35 -0.33
N ARG A 195 -3.66 0.13 0.91
CA ARG A 195 -2.55 -0.01 1.84
C ARG A 195 -3.00 -0.82 3.04
N ILE A 196 -2.27 -1.91 3.27
CA ILE A 196 -2.45 -2.80 4.41
C ILE A 196 -1.30 -2.53 5.36
N SER A 197 -1.62 -2.26 6.62
CA SER A 197 -0.62 -2.04 7.65
C SER A 197 -0.86 -2.90 8.88
N THR A 198 0.20 -3.35 9.54
CA THR A 198 0.11 -4.05 10.83
C THR A 198 0.78 -3.21 11.91
N ALA A 199 0.13 -3.11 13.07
CA ALA A 199 0.72 -2.55 14.29
C ALA A 199 1.42 -3.63 15.13
N ASN A 200 1.15 -4.92 14.87
CA ASN A 200 1.75 -6.04 15.60
C ASN A 200 2.39 -7.07 14.64
N PRO A 201 3.60 -6.77 14.12
CA PRO A 201 4.30 -7.68 13.22
C PRO A 201 4.65 -9.04 13.83
N LYS A 202 4.90 -9.11 15.16
CA LYS A 202 5.21 -10.37 15.84
C LYS A 202 4.03 -11.34 15.74
N ALA A 203 2.80 -10.85 15.94
CA ALA A 203 1.60 -11.64 15.76
C ALA A 203 1.45 -12.14 14.31
N ALA A 204 1.74 -11.30 13.31
CA ALA A 204 1.70 -11.68 11.90
C ALA A 204 2.71 -12.78 11.53
N CYS A 205 3.86 -12.84 12.22
CA CYS A 205 4.83 -13.92 12.07
C CYS A 205 4.39 -15.23 12.72
N ASN A 206 3.73 -15.16 13.88
CA ASN A 206 3.43 -16.34 14.70
C ASN A 206 2.06 -16.96 14.42
N ILE A 207 1.12 -16.21 13.83
CA ILE A 207 -0.21 -16.73 13.49
C ILE A 207 -0.11 -17.84 12.43
N LYS A 208 -1.02 -18.82 12.49
CA LYS A 208 -1.12 -19.84 11.43
C LYS A 208 -1.47 -19.16 10.11
N PHE A 209 -0.85 -19.61 9.02
CA PHE A 209 -1.06 -19.00 7.71
C PHE A 209 -2.52 -19.09 7.25
N ALA A 210 -3.23 -20.17 7.58
CA ALA A 210 -4.65 -20.33 7.26
C ALA A 210 -5.52 -19.22 7.88
N ASP A 211 -5.26 -18.84 9.13
CA ASP A 211 -6.01 -17.77 9.80
C ASP A 211 -5.69 -16.40 9.17
N LEU A 212 -4.42 -16.17 8.82
CA LEU A 212 -4.00 -14.97 8.11
C LEU A 212 -4.62 -14.87 6.71
N LEU A 213 -4.73 -16.01 6.00
CA LEU A 213 -5.41 -16.10 4.71
C LEU A 213 -6.91 -15.82 4.85
N SER A 214 -7.55 -16.30 5.90
CA SER A 214 -8.96 -15.99 6.20
C SER A 214 -9.16 -14.48 6.39
N GLN A 215 -8.30 -13.81 7.15
CA GLN A 215 -8.32 -12.35 7.28
C GLN A 215 -8.08 -11.66 5.94
N ALA A 216 -7.12 -12.13 5.15
CA ALA A 216 -6.85 -11.59 3.82
C ALA A 216 -8.06 -11.72 2.87
N LYS A 217 -8.81 -12.82 2.93
CA LYS A 217 -10.07 -13.00 2.18
C LYS A 217 -11.14 -11.99 2.60
N GLN A 218 -11.27 -11.68 3.89
CA GLN A 218 -12.16 -10.62 4.38
C GLN A 218 -11.73 -9.24 3.86
N ILE A 219 -10.41 -8.98 3.81
CA ILE A 219 -9.88 -7.74 3.23
C ILE A 219 -10.24 -7.64 1.75
N VAL A 220 -10.00 -8.70 0.96
CA VAL A 220 -10.32 -8.71 -0.47
C VAL A 220 -11.81 -8.46 -0.71
N SER A 221 -12.70 -9.10 0.06
CA SER A 221 -14.15 -8.85 -0.04
C SER A 221 -14.50 -7.37 0.18
N GLY A 222 -13.93 -6.72 1.20
CA GLY A 222 -14.16 -5.28 1.40
C GLY A 222 -13.52 -4.40 0.33
N VAL A 223 -12.37 -4.83 -0.24
CA VAL A 223 -11.72 -4.15 -1.36
C VAL A 223 -12.59 -4.23 -2.63
N GLU A 224 -13.20 -5.38 -2.93
CA GLU A 224 -14.17 -5.50 -4.02
C GLU A 224 -15.33 -4.52 -3.83
N LEU A 225 -15.87 -4.43 -2.62
CA LEU A 225 -16.95 -3.49 -2.32
C LEU A 225 -16.57 -2.03 -2.59
N ALA A 226 -15.33 -1.62 -2.34
CA ALA A 226 -14.93 -0.22 -2.54
C ALA A 226 -14.37 0.10 -3.93
N LEU A 227 -13.68 -0.85 -4.57
CA LEU A 227 -12.81 -0.61 -5.72
C LEU A 227 -13.20 -1.37 -7.00
N ALA A 228 -14.25 -2.22 -6.96
CA ALA A 228 -14.70 -2.93 -8.15
C ALA A 228 -15.21 -1.97 -9.23
N ARG A 229 -14.71 -2.14 -10.45
CA ARG A 229 -15.20 -1.46 -11.65
C ARG A 229 -15.85 -2.43 -12.63
N ASP A 230 -16.82 -1.91 -13.37
CA ASP A 230 -17.46 -2.62 -14.47
C ASP A 230 -16.58 -2.60 -15.73
N LYS A 231 -17.05 -3.27 -16.79
CA LYS A 231 -16.40 -3.29 -18.11
C LYS A 231 -16.29 -1.91 -18.76
N ASN A 232 -17.08 -0.93 -18.31
CA ASN A 232 -17.05 0.45 -18.79
C ASN A 232 -16.08 1.33 -17.97
N GLY A 233 -15.42 0.76 -16.96
CA GLY A 233 -14.57 1.50 -16.04
C GLY A 233 -15.35 2.39 -15.07
N ARG A 234 -16.60 2.09 -14.74
CA ARG A 234 -17.35 2.77 -13.68
C ARG A 234 -17.29 1.95 -12.41
N TYR A 235 -17.16 2.61 -11.26
CA TYR A 235 -17.26 1.92 -9.98
C TYR A 235 -18.68 1.42 -9.76
N ILE A 236 -18.81 0.12 -9.47
CA ILE A 236 -20.11 -0.54 -9.31
C ILE A 236 -20.78 -0.09 -8.01
N ASN A 237 -19.97 0.05 -6.96
CA ASN A 237 -20.42 0.37 -5.61
C ASN A 237 -19.97 1.76 -5.17
N ALA A 238 -19.78 2.70 -6.11
CA ALA A 238 -19.47 4.08 -5.73
C ALA A 238 -20.59 4.59 -4.82
N THR A 239 -20.32 4.56 -3.52
CA THR A 239 -21.11 5.27 -2.53
C THR A 239 -21.11 6.71 -3.01
N SER A 240 -22.28 7.18 -3.40
CA SER A 240 -22.54 8.54 -3.83
C SER A 240 -21.85 9.47 -2.84
N ARG A 241 -20.73 10.08 -3.28
CA ARG A 241 -20.22 11.25 -2.60
C ARG A 241 -21.40 12.23 -2.53
N PRO A 242 -21.72 12.82 -1.37
CA PRO A 242 -22.62 13.96 -1.36
C PRO A 242 -22.00 14.97 -2.33
N GLN A 243 -22.72 15.28 -3.40
CA GLN A 243 -22.37 16.37 -4.29
C GLN A 243 -22.12 17.57 -3.38
N SER A 244 -20.89 18.08 -3.39
CA SER A 244 -20.62 19.40 -2.87
C SER A 244 -21.52 20.34 -3.67
N GLY A 245 -22.65 20.71 -3.07
CA GLY A 245 -23.60 21.62 -3.66
C GLY A 245 -22.84 22.87 -4.08
N SER A 246 -22.86 23.12 -5.38
CA SER A 246 -22.84 24.47 -5.94
C SER A 246 -23.84 25.31 -5.14
N ARG A 247 -23.36 26.00 -4.10
CA ARG A 247 -24.12 27.08 -3.48
C ARG A 247 -23.60 28.37 -4.07
N SER A 248 -24.37 28.81 -5.06
CA SER A 248 -24.44 30.18 -5.56
C SER A 248 -24.43 31.19 -4.41
N GLY A 249 -23.87 32.36 -4.71
CA GLY A 249 -23.60 33.42 -3.75
C GLY A 249 -24.77 33.80 -2.85
N SER A 250 -24.41 34.10 -1.60
CA SER A 250 -25.17 35.01 -0.77
C SER A 250 -24.15 35.88 -0.03
N THR A 251 -24.02 37.11 -0.52
CA THR A 251 -23.33 38.21 0.13
C THR A 251 -23.97 38.47 1.49
N SER A 252 -23.37 37.95 2.56
CA SER A 252 -23.74 38.36 3.92
C SER A 252 -23.06 39.69 4.21
N LYS A 253 -23.88 40.75 4.22
CA LYS A 253 -23.51 42.11 4.62
C LYS A 253 -22.98 42.09 6.06
N MET A 254 -21.72 42.43 6.22
CA MET A 254 -21.10 42.76 7.51
C MET A 254 -21.70 44.09 8.00
N SER A 255 -22.64 44.05 8.95
CA SER A 255 -23.11 45.24 9.65
C SER A 255 -22.15 45.54 10.82
N TYR A 256 -21.27 46.52 10.61
CA TYR A 256 -20.52 47.18 11.69
C TYR A 256 -21.51 47.96 12.57
N GLN A 257 -21.82 47.46 13.77
CA GLN A 257 -22.42 48.29 14.81
C GLN A 257 -21.32 49.03 15.58
N LYS A 258 -21.18 50.28 15.18
CA LYS A 258 -20.41 51.35 15.81
C LYS A 258 -21.12 51.75 17.11
N LYS A 259 -20.63 51.33 18.29
CA LYS A 259 -21.05 51.90 19.58
C LYS A 259 -20.13 53.06 19.94
N THR A 260 -20.66 54.26 19.74
CA THR A 260 -20.12 55.55 20.21
C THR A 260 -20.74 55.94 21.54
N GLY A 261 -19.95 56.61 22.39
CA GLY A 261 -20.40 57.51 23.46
C GLY A 261 -20.26 56.92 24.87
N SER A 262 -19.30 57.37 25.69
CA SER A 262 -19.37 58.54 26.62
C SER A 262 -20.39 58.29 27.75
N GLN A 263 -20.20 58.56 29.05
CA GLN A 263 -19.21 59.33 29.80
C GLN A 263 -19.61 59.28 31.31
N TYR A 264 -18.71 59.72 32.19
CA TYR A 264 -18.90 60.19 33.59
C TYR A 264 -19.13 59.19 34.74
N GLY A 265 -18.37 59.40 35.81
CA GLY A 265 -18.61 58.78 37.11
C GLY A 265 -17.49 58.92 38.14
N VAL A 266 -17.00 60.14 38.38
CA VAL A 266 -16.10 60.46 39.51
C VAL A 266 -16.83 60.22 40.83
N LYS A 267 -16.24 59.46 41.76
CA LYS A 267 -16.47 59.61 43.21
C LYS A 267 -15.18 59.35 43.99
N ARG A 268 -14.49 60.44 44.32
CA ARG A 268 -13.68 60.55 45.54
C ARG A 268 -14.64 60.69 46.72
N LYS A 269 -14.38 59.98 47.81
CA LYS A 269 -14.35 60.58 49.16
C LYS A 269 -13.53 59.69 50.09
N SER A 270 -12.50 60.31 50.63
CA SER A 270 -11.70 59.95 51.78
C SER A 270 -12.51 60.04 53.07
N LEU A 271 -12.28 59.11 54.00
CA LEU A 271 -11.77 59.34 55.36
C LEU A 271 -11.34 57.99 55.93
#